data_AF-A0A497DKF9-F1
#
_entry.id   AF-A0A497DKF9-F1
#
_cell.length_a   1.000
_cell.length_b   1.000
_cell.length_c   1.000
_cell.angle_alpha   90.00
_cell.angle_beta   90.00
_cell.angle_gamma   90.00
#
_symmetry.space_group_name_H-M   'P 1'
#
loop_
_entity.id
_entity.type
_entity.pdbx_description
1 polymer ?
#
loop_
_entity_poly.entity_id
_entity_poly.type
_entity_poly.pdbx_seq_one_letter_code
_entity_poly.pdbx_strand_id
1 'polypeptide(L)'
;MKQFKHILPIILALTVSMVTAQNSSGKLDKKTIQQIQNSFDNNSTNTALINAVTHNDIKSLVKSRANEGKVNHYINTKVTTHGISNQHSSGRCWLYTGLNTLKPMVLDKYNIKDFEFSQTYNFFWDQFEKANLFLEIAIATADKPLT
;
A
#
# COMPACT_ATOMS: atom_id res chain seq x y z
N MET A 1 30.47 51.66 -32.60
CA MET A 1 29.57 51.48 -31.42
C MET A 1 28.07 51.60 -31.76
N LYS A 2 27.57 51.04 -32.87
CA LYS A 2 26.11 51.07 -33.20
C LYS A 2 25.42 49.69 -33.20
N GLN A 3 26.17 48.59 -33.28
CA GLN A 3 25.62 47.22 -33.40
C GLN A 3 25.11 46.63 -32.06
N PHE A 4 25.54 47.16 -30.90
CA PHE A 4 25.17 46.61 -29.58
C PHE A 4 23.89 47.18 -28.97
N LYS A 5 23.34 48.28 -29.49
CA LYS A 5 22.13 48.93 -28.93
C LYS A 5 20.84 48.16 -29.19
N HIS A 6 20.82 47.25 -30.15
CA HIS A 6 19.65 46.41 -30.46
C HIS A 6 19.69 45.03 -29.80
N ILE A 7 20.85 44.62 -29.27
CA ILE A 7 21.03 43.32 -28.59
C ILE A 7 20.50 43.39 -27.15
N LEU A 8 20.67 44.52 -26.47
CA LEU A 8 20.22 44.74 -25.10
C LEU A 8 18.68 44.66 -24.90
N PRO A 9 17.82 45.29 -25.76
CA PRO A 9 16.37 45.15 -25.63
C PRO A 9 15.87 43.75 -26.00
N ILE A 10 16.58 43.02 -26.88
CA ILE A 10 16.24 41.64 -27.27
C ILE A 10 16.52 40.68 -26.11
N ILE A 11 17.67 40.82 -25.42
CA ILE A 11 18.00 40.02 -24.23
C ILE A 11 17.01 40.31 -23.10
N LEU A 12 16.61 41.58 -22.91
CA LEU A 12 15.60 41.96 -21.91
C LEU A 12 14.19 41.43 -22.22
N ALA A 13 13.81 41.36 -23.50
CA ALA A 13 12.54 40.77 -23.92
C ALA A 13 12.52 39.22 -23.78
N LEU A 14 13.66 38.58 -24.01
CA LEU A 14 13.85 37.13 -23.84
C LEU A 14 13.82 36.70 -22.36
N THR A 15 14.36 37.51 -21.44
CA THR A 15 14.30 37.20 -20.00
C THR A 15 12.90 37.38 -19.41
N VAL A 16 12.12 38.37 -19.87
CA VAL A 16 10.72 38.56 -19.46
C VAL A 16 9.83 37.40 -19.92
N SER A 17 10.11 36.83 -21.09
CA SER A 17 9.36 35.69 -21.65
C SER A 17 9.62 34.35 -20.94
N MET A 18 10.78 34.18 -20.29
CA MET A 18 11.07 32.98 -19.48
C MET A 18 10.44 33.02 -18.08
N VAL A 19 10.20 34.21 -17.51
CA VAL A 19 9.57 34.34 -16.18
C VAL A 19 8.08 34.01 -16.22
N THR A 20 7.40 34.19 -17.37
CA THR A 20 5.98 33.89 -17.54
C THR A 20 5.67 32.43 -17.92
N ALA A 21 6.71 31.61 -18.20
CA ALA A 21 6.55 30.23 -18.66
C ALA A 21 6.61 29.16 -17.55
N GLN A 22 6.55 29.53 -16.27
CA GLN A 22 6.30 28.56 -15.19
C GLN A 22 4.81 28.22 -15.10
N ASN A 23 4.24 27.63 -16.17
CA ASN A 23 3.00 26.86 -16.05
C ASN A 23 3.32 25.61 -15.22
N SER A 24 3.19 25.73 -13.90
CA SER A 24 3.33 24.61 -12.98
C SER A 24 2.04 23.79 -12.99
N SER A 25 1.84 23.02 -14.06
CA SER A 25 0.79 22.00 -14.16
C SER A 25 0.99 20.96 -13.05
N GLY A 26 0.37 21.18 -11.89
CA GLY A 26 0.50 20.34 -10.69
C GLY A 26 0.78 21.08 -9.38
N LYS A 27 1.00 22.41 -9.39
CA LYS A 27 1.05 23.18 -8.13
C LYS A 27 -0.36 23.38 -7.58
N LEU A 28 -0.56 23.00 -6.31
CA LEU A 28 -1.77 23.34 -5.58
C LEU A 28 -1.74 24.84 -5.25
N ASP A 29 -2.44 25.64 -6.05
CA ASP A 29 -2.59 27.08 -5.82
C ASP A 29 -3.92 27.40 -5.12
N LYS A 30 -4.04 28.64 -4.61
CA LYS A 30 -5.26 29.08 -3.92
C LYS A 30 -6.51 28.97 -4.80
N LYS A 31 -6.36 29.19 -6.11
CA LYS A 31 -7.44 29.08 -7.08
C LYS A 31 -7.98 27.65 -7.16
N THR A 32 -7.09 26.66 -7.24
CA THR A 32 -7.44 25.24 -7.27
C THR A 32 -8.12 24.80 -5.97
N ILE A 33 -7.59 25.24 -4.81
CA ILE A 33 -8.23 24.95 -3.51
C ILE A 33 -9.65 25.54 -3.47
N GLN A 34 -9.81 26.78 -3.91
CA GLN A 34 -11.11 27.45 -3.91
C GLN A 34 -12.09 26.78 -4.89
N GLN A 35 -11.61 26.27 -6.03
CA GLN A 35 -12.41 25.47 -6.95
C GLN A 35 -12.89 24.16 -6.30
N ILE A 36 -12.03 23.45 -5.58
CA ILE A 36 -12.38 22.20 -4.87
C ILE A 36 -13.40 22.49 -3.74
N GLN A 37 -13.20 23.58 -2.98
CA GLN A 37 -14.13 23.99 -1.94
C GLN A 37 -15.50 24.39 -2.53
N ASN A 38 -15.51 25.09 -3.66
CA ASN A 38 -16.75 25.49 -4.33
C ASN A 38 -17.45 24.32 -5.03
N SER A 39 -16.71 23.27 -5.43
CA SER A 39 -17.31 22.07 -6.01
C SER A 39 -17.94 21.16 -4.95
N PHE A 40 -17.67 21.42 -3.66
CA PHE A 40 -18.30 20.70 -2.57
C PHE A 40 -19.72 21.24 -2.32
N ASP A 41 -20.72 20.37 -2.49
CA ASP A 41 -22.10 20.69 -2.17
C ASP A 41 -22.31 20.70 -0.65
N ASN A 42 -22.35 21.90 -0.06
CA ASN A 42 -22.54 22.09 1.37
C ASN A 42 -24.03 21.98 1.78
N ASN A 43 -24.58 20.78 1.62
CA ASN A 43 -25.92 20.43 2.08
C ASN A 43 -25.90 19.71 3.45
N SER A 44 -27.06 19.61 4.11
CA SER A 44 -27.18 19.01 5.44
C SER A 44 -26.71 17.55 5.50
N THR A 45 -26.93 16.77 4.43
CA THR A 45 -26.46 15.40 4.31
C THR A 45 -24.94 15.33 4.32
N ASN A 46 -24.28 16.15 3.51
CA ASN A 46 -22.83 16.20 3.42
C ASN A 46 -22.18 16.74 4.71
N THR A 47 -22.80 17.71 5.38
CA THR A 47 -22.38 18.13 6.73
C THR A 47 -22.46 16.98 7.73
N ALA A 48 -23.56 16.22 7.73
CA ALA A 48 -23.72 15.05 8.60
C ALA A 48 -22.67 13.97 8.30
N LEU A 49 -22.37 13.72 7.02
CA LEU A 49 -21.33 12.78 6.59
C LEU A 49 -19.93 13.23 7.05
N ILE A 50 -19.58 14.51 6.91
CA ILE A 50 -18.32 15.06 7.43
C ILE A 50 -18.23 14.83 8.94
N ASN A 51 -19.27 15.17 9.70
CA ASN A 51 -19.27 14.99 11.15
C ASN A 51 -19.11 13.52 11.54
N ALA A 52 -19.80 12.61 10.84
CA ALA A 52 -19.66 11.18 11.08
C ALA A 52 -18.24 10.68 10.79
N VAL A 53 -17.67 11.00 9.62
CA VAL A 53 -16.35 10.52 9.20
C VAL A 53 -15.21 11.10 10.05
N THR A 54 -15.33 12.36 10.49
CA THR A 54 -14.27 13.03 11.28
C THR A 54 -14.22 12.58 12.74
N HIS A 55 -15.31 12.02 13.29
CA HIS A 55 -15.41 11.65 14.70
C HIS A 55 -15.48 10.13 14.96
N ASN A 56 -15.52 9.29 13.92
CA ASN A 56 -15.69 7.84 14.05
C ASN A 56 -14.69 7.06 13.17
N ASP A 57 -14.45 5.79 13.49
CA ASP A 57 -13.71 4.89 12.61
C ASP A 57 -14.52 4.63 11.33
N ILE A 58 -13.93 4.98 10.17
CA ILE A 58 -14.51 4.78 8.85
C ILE A 58 -14.96 3.33 8.65
N LYS A 59 -14.20 2.34 9.15
CA LYS A 59 -14.57 0.92 9.01
C LYS A 59 -15.90 0.58 9.65
N SER A 60 -16.28 1.29 10.73
CA SER A 60 -17.57 1.11 11.40
C SER A 60 -18.72 1.73 10.61
N LEU A 61 -18.47 2.89 9.97
CA LEU A 61 -19.45 3.64 9.19
C LEU A 61 -19.81 2.97 7.87
N VAL A 62 -18.83 2.34 7.21
CA VAL A 62 -19.03 1.71 5.89
C VAL A 62 -19.68 0.31 5.97
N LYS A 63 -19.99 -0.18 7.16
CA LYS A 63 -20.69 -1.46 7.32
C LYS A 63 -22.10 -1.37 6.76
N SER A 64 -22.35 -2.11 5.69
CA SER A 64 -23.67 -2.21 5.08
C SER A 64 -24.53 -3.24 5.81
N ARG A 65 -25.56 -2.79 6.54
CA ARG A 65 -26.60 -3.66 7.13
C ARG A 65 -27.28 -4.54 6.10
N ALA A 66 -27.45 -4.03 4.87
CA ALA A 66 -28.02 -4.81 3.77
C ALA A 66 -27.15 -6.00 3.36
N ASN A 67 -25.85 -6.00 3.68
CA ASN A 67 -24.93 -7.11 3.39
C ASN A 67 -24.61 -7.96 4.62
N GLU A 68 -25.08 -7.54 5.80
CA GLU A 68 -24.89 -8.28 7.04
C GLU A 68 -25.61 -9.62 6.97
N GLY A 69 -24.93 -10.70 7.35
CA GLY A 69 -25.48 -12.06 7.32
C GLY A 69 -25.68 -12.67 5.94
N LYS A 70 -25.38 -11.97 4.83
CA LYS A 70 -25.47 -12.54 3.47
C LYS A 70 -24.36 -13.54 3.13
N VAL A 71 -23.29 -13.58 3.92
CA VAL A 71 -22.17 -14.52 3.71
C VAL A 71 -22.60 -15.91 4.17
N ASN A 72 -22.72 -16.84 3.23
CA ASN A 72 -23.04 -18.23 3.51
C ASN A 72 -21.75 -19.04 3.74
N HIS A 73 -21.64 -19.71 4.88
CA HIS A 73 -20.51 -20.58 5.22
C HIS A 73 -20.76 -22.08 4.89
N TYR A 74 -21.89 -22.42 4.26
CA TYR A 74 -22.17 -23.76 3.74
C TYR A 74 -21.46 -23.96 2.39
N ILE A 75 -20.46 -24.84 2.40
CA ILE A 75 -19.67 -25.23 1.22
C ILE A 75 -19.89 -26.72 1.00
N ASN A 76 -20.24 -27.12 -0.24
CA ASN A 76 -20.52 -28.50 -0.62
C ASN A 76 -19.29 -29.41 -0.58
N THR A 77 -18.14 -28.89 -1.04
CA THR A 77 -16.86 -29.59 -1.08
C THR A 77 -15.93 -28.96 -0.05
N LYS A 78 -15.57 -29.72 0.98
CA LYS A 78 -14.67 -29.26 2.04
C LYS A 78 -13.38 -30.07 2.01
N VAL A 79 -12.26 -29.36 2.06
CA VAL A 79 -10.95 -29.97 2.28
C VAL A 79 -10.78 -30.17 3.78
N THR A 80 -10.18 -31.29 4.17
CA THR A 80 -9.85 -31.56 5.57
C THR A 80 -8.81 -30.55 6.05
N THR A 81 -9.16 -29.78 7.08
CA THR A 81 -8.26 -28.84 7.74
C THR A 81 -8.19 -29.17 9.23
N HIS A 82 -7.05 -28.90 9.86
CA HIS A 82 -6.81 -29.29 11.26
C HIS A 82 -6.10 -28.18 12.03
N GLY A 83 -6.70 -27.76 13.15
CA GLY A 83 -6.16 -26.73 14.04
C GLY A 83 -6.13 -25.33 13.44
N ILE A 84 -6.01 -24.32 14.32
CA ILE A 84 -5.84 -22.92 13.92
C ILE A 84 -4.48 -22.46 14.45
N SER A 85 -3.64 -21.96 13.56
CA SER A 85 -2.31 -21.42 13.88
C SER A 85 -2.35 -19.90 14.00
N ASN A 86 -1.53 -19.31 14.88
CA ASN A 86 -1.46 -17.85 15.07
C ASN A 86 -0.05 -17.30 14.80
N GLN A 87 0.10 -16.46 13.77
CA GLN A 87 1.40 -15.84 13.45
C GLN A 87 1.77 -14.68 14.38
N HIS A 88 0.83 -14.20 15.20
CA HIS A 88 0.94 -13.01 16.04
C HIS A 88 1.36 -11.76 15.23
N SER A 89 2.01 -10.79 15.86
CA SER A 89 2.50 -9.56 15.21
C SER A 89 3.74 -9.84 14.36
N SER A 90 3.60 -10.62 13.28
CA SER A 90 4.68 -10.92 12.34
C SER A 90 4.19 -10.96 10.89
N GLY A 91 5.11 -10.80 9.93
CA GLY A 91 4.85 -10.87 8.48
C GLY A 91 4.89 -12.29 7.89
N ARG A 92 4.55 -13.33 8.67
CA ARG A 92 4.80 -14.75 8.31
C ARG A 92 3.59 -15.49 7.70
N CYS A 93 2.56 -14.78 7.24
CA CYS A 93 1.33 -15.40 6.73
C CYS A 93 1.58 -16.40 5.59
N TRP A 94 2.54 -16.10 4.70
CA TRP A 94 2.93 -16.96 3.59
C TRP A 94 3.44 -18.33 4.08
N LEU A 95 4.28 -18.32 5.11
CA LEU A 95 4.86 -19.52 5.72
C LEU A 95 3.79 -20.33 6.45
N TYR A 96 2.94 -19.68 7.23
CA TYR A 96 1.84 -20.34 7.94
C TYR A 96 0.85 -20.98 6.96
N THR A 97 0.50 -20.27 5.89
CA THR A 97 -0.41 -20.78 4.85
C THR A 97 0.20 -22.02 4.17
N GLY A 98 1.48 -21.96 3.77
CA GLY A 98 2.16 -23.09 3.14
C GLY A 98 2.30 -24.31 4.06
N LEU A 99 2.55 -24.13 5.35
CA LEU A 99 2.65 -25.26 6.29
C LEU A 99 1.29 -25.84 6.66
N ASN A 100 0.24 -25.01 6.70
CA ASN A 100 -1.12 -25.48 6.96
C ASN A 100 -1.69 -26.33 5.82
N THR A 101 -1.25 -26.15 4.58
CA THR A 101 -1.65 -27.04 3.47
C THR A 101 -0.99 -28.42 3.56
N LEU A 102 0.21 -28.51 4.15
CA LEU A 102 0.95 -29.77 4.33
C LEU A 102 0.54 -30.53 5.59
N LYS A 103 0.06 -29.82 6.63
CA LYS A 103 -0.29 -30.40 7.93
C LYS A 103 -1.26 -31.61 7.84
N PRO A 104 -2.37 -31.56 7.07
CA PRO A 104 -3.27 -32.71 6.93
C PRO A 104 -2.57 -33.99 6.45
N MET A 105 -1.62 -33.87 5.51
CA MET A 105 -0.88 -35.03 4.98
C MET A 105 -0.06 -35.75 6.06
N VAL A 106 0.52 -34.99 7.00
CA VAL A 106 1.30 -35.56 8.12
C VAL A 106 0.37 -36.22 9.13
N LEU A 107 -0.73 -35.57 9.48
CA LEU A 107 -1.73 -36.11 10.40
C LEU A 107 -2.27 -37.45 9.89
N ASP A 108 -2.65 -37.51 8.61
CA ASP A 108 -3.18 -38.71 7.97
C ASP A 108 -2.12 -39.82 7.89
N LYS A 109 -0.88 -39.48 7.52
CA LYS A 109 0.21 -40.46 7.37
C LYS A 109 0.61 -41.13 8.69
N TYR A 110 0.65 -40.37 9.78
CA TYR A 110 1.12 -40.87 11.08
C TYR A 110 0.00 -41.15 12.09
N ASN A 111 -1.26 -40.94 11.70
CA ASN A 111 -2.45 -41.16 12.53
C ASN A 111 -2.36 -40.47 13.91
N ILE A 112 -1.94 -39.20 13.90
CA ILE A 112 -1.82 -38.35 15.09
C ILE A 112 -2.93 -37.29 15.10
N LYS A 113 -3.37 -36.87 16.30
CA LYS A 113 -4.52 -35.98 16.47
C LYS A 113 -4.19 -34.50 16.31
N ASP A 114 -2.97 -34.11 16.66
CA ASP A 114 -2.51 -32.73 16.53
C ASP A 114 -1.03 -32.72 16.15
N PHE A 115 -0.66 -31.71 15.36
CA PHE A 115 0.66 -31.55 14.78
C PHE A 115 0.86 -30.11 14.34
N GLU A 116 2.06 -29.59 14.51
CA GLU A 116 2.42 -28.30 13.94
C GLU A 116 3.87 -28.35 13.46
N PHE A 117 4.10 -27.84 12.25
CA PHE A 117 5.46 -27.60 11.79
C PHE A 117 6.04 -26.40 12.52
N SER A 118 7.33 -26.45 12.84
CA SER A 118 7.99 -25.28 13.42
C SER A 118 8.10 -24.14 12.39
N GLN A 119 7.21 -23.16 12.46
CA GLN A 119 7.30 -21.97 11.62
C GLN A 119 8.50 -21.11 12.03
N THR A 120 8.86 -21.11 13.31
CA THR A 120 10.04 -20.38 13.79
C THR A 120 11.34 -20.96 13.23
N TYR A 121 11.45 -22.29 13.08
CA TYR A 121 12.60 -22.92 12.44
C TYR A 121 12.77 -22.46 10.99
N ASN A 122 11.70 -22.55 10.18
CA ASN A 122 11.75 -22.10 8.79
C ASN A 122 11.98 -20.58 8.68
N PHE A 123 11.40 -19.80 9.58
CA PHE A 123 11.57 -18.35 9.58
C PHE A 123 13.00 -17.92 9.95
N PHE A 124 13.68 -18.66 10.84
CA PHE A 124 15.10 -18.41 11.13
C PHE A 124 15.94 -18.51 9.86
N TRP A 125 15.78 -19.61 9.10
CA TRP A 125 16.53 -19.82 7.87
C TRP A 125 16.14 -18.82 6.77
N ASP A 126 14.86 -18.47 6.65
CA ASP A 126 14.40 -17.42 5.73
C ASP A 126 15.10 -16.08 6.02
N GLN A 127 15.21 -15.68 7.29
CA GLN A 127 15.90 -14.44 7.66
C GLN A 127 17.41 -14.53 7.42
N PHE A 128 18.02 -15.67 7.72
CA PHE A 128 19.45 -15.90 7.49
C PHE A 128 19.80 -15.82 6.00
N GLU A 129 19.05 -16.54 5.16
CA GLU A 129 19.26 -16.56 3.70
C GLU A 129 18.97 -15.19 3.07
N LYS A 130 17.93 -14.48 3.53
CA LYS A 130 17.64 -13.12 3.03
C LYS A 130 18.72 -12.12 3.41
N ALA A 131 19.34 -12.25 4.59
CA ALA A 131 20.46 -11.41 4.96
C ALA A 131 21.67 -11.67 4.05
N ASN A 132 21.97 -12.94 3.75
CA ASN A 132 23.02 -13.29 2.79
C ASN A 132 22.70 -12.76 1.38
N LEU A 133 21.48 -12.99 0.89
CA LEU A 133 21.03 -12.50 -0.40
C LEU A 133 21.11 -10.99 -0.50
N PHE A 134 20.79 -10.25 0.57
CA PHE A 134 20.96 -8.80 0.60
C PHE A 134 22.42 -8.38 0.38
N LEU A 135 23.37 -9.08 1.02
CA LEU A 135 24.80 -8.80 0.82
C LEU A 135 25.25 -9.13 -0.61
N GLU A 136 24.80 -10.25 -1.17
CA GLU A 136 25.08 -10.61 -2.56
C GLU A 136 24.52 -9.59 -3.56
N ILE A 137 23.30 -9.10 -3.32
CA ILE A 137 22.71 -8.03 -4.12
C ILE A 137 23.56 -6.76 -4.00
N ALA A 138 23.99 -6.39 -2.79
CA ALA A 138 24.82 -5.21 -2.59
C ALA A 138 26.15 -5.28 -3.37
N ILE A 139 26.80 -6.45 -3.39
CA ILE A 139 28.00 -6.70 -4.19
C ILE A 139 27.68 -6.61 -5.68
N ALA A 140 26.61 -7.27 -6.12
CA ALA A 140 26.20 -7.32 -7.53
C ALA A 140 25.73 -5.95 -8.08
N THR A 141 25.38 -5.02 -7.21
CA THR A 141 24.99 -3.65 -7.59
C THR A 141 25.98 -2.58 -7.12
N ALA A 142 27.19 -2.97 -6.70
CA ALA A 142 28.17 -2.05 -6.11
C ALA A 142 28.62 -0.94 -7.07
N ASP A 143 28.52 -1.16 -8.38
CA ASP A 143 28.87 -0.21 -9.44
C ASP A 143 27.70 0.70 -9.85
N LYS A 144 26.49 0.44 -9.36
CA LYS A 144 25.31 1.22 -9.72
C LYS A 144 25.20 2.46 -8.84
N PRO A 145 24.76 3.60 -9.41
CA PRO A 145 24.37 4.75 -8.59
C PRO A 145 23.29 4.35 -7.57
N LEU A 146 23.38 4.91 -6.36
CA LEU A 146 22.41 4.66 -5.28
C LEU A 146 21.02 5.27 -5.57
N THR A 147 20.94 6.14 -6.58
CA THR A 147 19.80 7.01 -6.90
C THR A 147 19.09 6.60 -8.18
#